data_AF-A0A3P5WTU4-F1
#
_entry.id   AF-A0A3P5WTU4-F1
#
_cell.length_a   1.000
_cell.length_b   1.000
_cell.length_c   1.000
_cell.angle_alpha   90.00
_cell.angle_beta   90.00
_cell.angle_gamma   90.00
#
_symmetry.space_group_name_H-M   'P 1'
#
loop_
_entity.id
_entity.type
_entity.pdbx_description
1 polymer ?
#
loop_
_entity_poly.entity_id
_entity_poly.type
_entity_poly.pdbx_seq_one_letter_code
_entity_poly.pdbx_strand_id
1 'polypeptide(L)'
;MKHVVITSLSAMLLTAPVSAQEQDAPAENSEIEDGIDMLSEGARRLMDGLMGEVEPRMRDLADALEDWNFEGLSIDDLGAYHPPERLPNGDIIIRRKDPPEDPMDGEIEI
;
A
#
# COMPACT_ATOMS: atom_id res chain seq x y z
N MET A 1 52.93 46.00 -10.99
CA MET A 1 52.55 44.64 -11.44
C MET A 1 52.81 43.54 -10.41
N LYS A 2 53.84 43.63 -9.55
CA LYS A 2 54.12 42.61 -8.51
C LYS A 2 53.12 42.62 -7.34
N HIS A 3 52.60 43.79 -6.97
CA HIS A 3 51.61 43.94 -5.89
C HIS A 3 50.22 43.42 -6.26
N VAL A 4 49.84 43.47 -7.54
CA VAL A 4 48.54 42.95 -8.03
C VAL A 4 48.50 41.42 -7.92
N VAL A 5 49.62 40.75 -8.20
CA VAL A 5 49.75 39.30 -8.06
C VAL A 5 49.64 38.89 -6.58
N ILE A 6 50.29 39.63 -5.68
CA ILE A 6 50.28 39.36 -4.23
C ILE A 6 48.87 39.55 -3.62
N THR A 7 48.12 40.57 -4.06
CA THR A 7 46.74 40.79 -3.60
C THR A 7 45.77 39.72 -4.13
N SER A 8 45.95 39.22 -5.35
CA SER A 8 45.10 38.15 -5.89
C SER A 8 45.31 36.81 -5.17
N LEU A 9 46.55 36.51 -4.76
CA LEU A 9 46.87 35.27 -4.07
C LEU A 9 46.31 35.25 -2.63
N SER A 10 46.29 36.40 -1.94
CA SER A 10 45.72 36.49 -0.58
C SER A 10 44.19 36.31 -0.55
N ALA A 11 43.49 36.63 -1.64
CA ALA A 11 42.04 36.44 -1.73
C ALA A 11 41.64 34.96 -1.87
N MET A 12 42.52 34.12 -2.43
CA MET A 12 42.27 32.67 -2.57
C MET A 12 42.60 31.86 -1.30
N LEU A 13 43.40 32.39 -0.36
CA LEU A 13 43.70 31.69 0.90
C LEU A 13 42.59 31.84 1.96
N LEU A 14 41.60 32.71 1.73
CA LEU A 14 40.43 32.87 2.61
C LEU A 14 39.29 31.91 2.27
N THR A 15 39.36 31.19 1.15
CA THR A 15 38.44 30.09 0.82
C THR A 15 38.98 28.77 1.36
N ALA A 16 39.32 28.72 2.64
CA ALA A 16 39.42 27.43 3.32
C ALA A 16 37.99 26.90 3.50
N PRO A 17 37.72 25.61 3.24
CA PRO A 17 36.45 25.03 3.67
C PRO A 17 36.40 25.18 5.19
N VAL A 18 35.48 26.01 5.67
CA VAL A 18 35.15 26.11 7.09
C VAL A 18 34.80 24.69 7.52
N SER A 19 35.65 24.12 8.39
CA SER A 19 35.45 22.82 9.00
C SER A 19 34.03 22.73 9.54
N ALA A 20 33.43 21.54 9.37
CA ALA A 20 32.20 21.10 10.02
C ALA A 20 32.09 21.73 11.41
N GLN A 21 31.12 22.63 11.57
CA GLN A 21 30.74 23.11 12.88
C GLN A 21 30.30 21.87 13.66
N GLU A 22 31.08 21.47 14.66
CA GLU A 22 30.57 20.74 15.82
C GLU A 22 29.50 21.65 16.41
N GLN A 23 28.28 21.49 15.91
CA GLN A 23 27.11 22.11 16.44
C GLN A 23 26.99 21.58 17.86
N ASP A 24 27.05 22.49 18.84
CA ASP A 24 26.78 22.22 20.25
C ASP A 24 25.73 21.12 20.35
N ALA A 25 26.15 19.91 20.74
CA ALA A 25 25.33 18.71 20.62
C ALA A 25 23.97 18.96 21.27
N PRO A 26 22.88 19.12 20.49
CA PRO A 26 21.57 19.00 21.07
C PRO A 26 21.44 17.52 21.45
N ALA A 27 20.80 17.23 22.57
CA ALA A 27 20.66 15.86 23.08
C ALA A 27 20.37 14.89 21.92
N GLU A 28 21.17 13.81 21.74
CA GLU A 28 21.05 12.83 20.64
C GLU A 28 19.60 12.45 20.30
N ASN A 29 18.73 12.48 21.31
CA ASN A 29 17.29 12.25 21.19
C ASN A 29 16.58 13.21 20.22
N SER A 30 17.00 14.48 20.12
CA SER A 30 16.38 15.51 19.26
C SER A 30 16.68 15.31 17.77
N GLU A 31 17.90 14.95 17.40
CA GLU A 31 18.22 14.64 15.99
C GLU A 31 17.53 13.35 15.53
N ILE A 32 17.37 12.38 16.43
CA ILE A 32 16.62 11.14 16.15
C ILE A 32 15.13 11.43 16.00
N GLU A 33 14.56 12.27 16.87
CA GLU A 33 13.15 12.70 16.80
C GLU A 33 12.86 13.45 15.49
N ASP A 34 13.74 14.38 15.11
CA ASP A 34 13.66 15.09 13.82
C ASP A 34 13.76 14.10 12.63
N GLY A 35 14.65 13.10 12.71
CA GLY A 35 14.78 12.06 11.70
C GLY A 35 13.54 11.18 11.56
N ILE A 36 12.89 10.85 12.68
CA ILE A 36 11.63 10.10 12.70
C ILE A 36 10.50 10.94 12.11
N ASP A 37 10.42 12.23 12.43
CA ASP A 37 9.42 13.13 11.87
C ASP A 37 9.58 13.28 10.34
N MET A 38 10.81 13.42 9.84
CA MET A 38 11.08 13.44 8.41
C MET A 38 10.69 12.12 7.72
N LEU A 39 10.97 10.97 8.35
CA LEU A 39 10.58 9.66 7.85
C LEU A 39 9.06 9.50 7.81
N SER A 40 8.37 9.91 8.88
CA SER A 40 6.92 9.90 9.02
C SER A 40 6.25 10.75 7.93
N GLU A 41 6.76 11.96 7.71
CA GLU A 41 6.30 12.88 6.67
C GLU A 41 6.49 12.25 5.26
N GLY A 42 7.61 11.56 5.03
CA GLY A 42 7.87 10.81 3.79
C GLY A 42 6.90 9.64 3.59
N ALA A 43 6.67 8.84 4.63
CA ALA A 43 5.74 7.72 4.63
C ALA A 43 4.30 8.19 4.37
N ARG A 44 3.90 9.32 4.96
CA ARG A 44 2.58 9.93 4.73
C ARG A 44 2.37 10.31 3.27
N ARG A 45 3.33 11.03 2.66
CA ARG A 45 3.25 11.41 1.23
C ARG A 45 3.19 10.19 0.31
N LEU A 46 3.93 9.12 0.64
CA LEU A 46 3.87 7.87 -0.09
C LEU A 46 2.47 7.23 -0.02
N MET A 47 1.91 7.14 1.19
CA MET A 47 0.57 6.59 1.40
C MET A 47 -0.52 7.42 0.73
N ASP A 48 -0.42 8.75 0.77
CA ASP A 48 -1.36 9.66 0.09
C ASP A 48 -1.32 9.44 -1.44
N GLY A 49 -0.13 9.26 -2.02
CA GLY A 49 0.03 8.92 -3.44
C GLY A 49 -0.59 7.56 -3.80
N LEU A 50 -0.31 6.52 -2.99
CA LEU A 50 -0.87 5.19 -3.17
C LEU A 50 -2.40 5.20 -3.04
N MET A 51 -2.97 5.90 -2.06
CA MET A 51 -4.42 6.05 -1.91
C MET A 51 -5.05 6.76 -3.10
N GLY A 52 -4.41 7.81 -3.62
CA GLY A 52 -4.86 8.52 -4.81
C GLY A 52 -4.91 7.64 -6.06
N GLU A 53 -4.05 6.64 -6.17
CA GLU A 53 -4.05 5.65 -7.26
C GLU A 53 -5.02 4.47 -7.01
N VAL A 54 -5.20 4.08 -5.75
CA VAL A 54 -6.07 2.95 -5.35
C VAL A 54 -7.54 3.33 -5.42
N GLU A 55 -7.93 4.55 -5.00
CA GLU A 55 -9.33 4.99 -5.04
C GLU A 55 -10.01 4.80 -6.41
N PRO A 56 -9.45 5.28 -7.54
CA PRO A 56 -10.08 5.10 -8.85
C PRO A 56 -10.16 3.62 -9.25
N ARG A 57 -9.13 2.82 -8.96
CA ARG A 57 -9.14 1.37 -9.25
C ARG A 57 -10.18 0.61 -8.43
N MET A 58 -10.39 1.01 -7.18
CA MET A 58 -11.42 0.43 -6.31
C MET A 58 -12.82 0.83 -6.76
N ARG A 59 -12.98 2.05 -7.28
CA ARG A 59 -14.23 2.51 -7.91
C ARG A 59 -14.55 1.71 -9.16
N ASP A 60 -13.57 1.53 -10.05
CA ASP A 60 -13.72 0.69 -11.25
C ASP A 60 -14.08 -0.76 -10.89
N LEU A 61 -13.49 -1.30 -9.82
CA LEU A 61 -13.80 -2.64 -9.31
C LEU A 61 -15.22 -2.71 -8.72
N ALA A 62 -15.64 -1.69 -7.98
CA ALA A 62 -16.98 -1.61 -7.42
C ALA A 62 -18.04 -1.53 -8.54
N ASP A 63 -17.80 -0.70 -9.55
CA ASP A 63 -18.67 -0.57 -10.72
C ASP A 63 -18.73 -1.91 -11.49
N ALA A 64 -17.60 -2.60 -11.66
CA ALA A 64 -17.57 -3.93 -12.28
C ALA A 64 -18.30 -5.01 -11.45
N LEU A 65 -18.28 -4.90 -10.12
CA LEU A 65 -19.02 -5.78 -9.22
C LEU A 65 -20.52 -5.45 -9.17
N GLU A 66 -20.90 -4.20 -9.36
CA GLU A 66 -22.30 -3.76 -9.50
C GLU A 66 -22.88 -4.24 -10.83
N ASP A 67 -22.12 -4.11 -11.93
CA ASP A 67 -22.47 -4.64 -13.26
C ASP A 67 -22.47 -6.18 -13.29
N TRP A 68 -21.69 -6.82 -12.42
CA TRP A 68 -21.94 -8.20 -11.98
C TRP A 68 -23.19 -8.23 -11.11
N ASN A 69 -24.32 -7.96 -11.77
CA ASN A 69 -25.62 -8.13 -11.19
C ASN A 69 -25.72 -9.59 -10.72
N PHE A 70 -25.74 -9.79 -9.40
CA PHE A 70 -26.07 -11.06 -8.75
C PHE A 70 -27.52 -11.48 -9.05
N GLU A 71 -28.16 -10.96 -10.09
CA GLU A 71 -29.48 -11.34 -10.61
C GLU A 71 -29.62 -12.85 -10.87
N GLY A 72 -28.51 -13.58 -11.06
CA GLY A 72 -28.49 -15.06 -11.11
C GLY A 72 -28.13 -15.76 -9.79
N LEU A 73 -27.67 -15.01 -8.80
CA LEU A 73 -27.34 -15.43 -7.43
C LEU A 73 -28.27 -14.69 -6.48
N SER A 74 -29.56 -15.04 -6.52
CA SER A 74 -30.54 -14.57 -5.55
C SER A 74 -29.92 -14.69 -4.15
N ILE A 75 -29.79 -13.58 -3.41
CA ILE A 75 -29.32 -13.64 -2.01
C ILE A 75 -30.19 -14.60 -1.19
N ASP A 76 -31.44 -14.80 -1.62
CA ASP A 76 -32.37 -15.81 -1.11
C ASP A 76 -31.87 -17.27 -1.29
N ASP A 77 -31.16 -17.60 -2.37
CA ASP A 77 -30.61 -18.95 -2.62
C ASP A 77 -29.42 -19.26 -1.70
N LEU A 78 -28.65 -18.27 -1.26
CA LEU A 78 -27.58 -18.48 -0.26
C LEU A 78 -28.15 -18.94 1.08
N GLY A 79 -29.40 -18.59 1.36
CA GLY A 79 -30.15 -19.07 2.52
C GLY A 79 -30.31 -20.60 2.53
N ALA A 80 -30.31 -21.25 1.37
CA ALA A 80 -30.43 -22.70 1.24
C ALA A 80 -29.13 -23.46 1.57
N TYR A 81 -28.03 -22.76 1.86
CA TYR A 81 -26.72 -23.36 2.11
C TYR A 81 -26.17 -23.02 3.50
N HIS A 82 -25.29 -23.89 4.01
CA HIS A 82 -24.47 -23.65 5.18
C HIS A 82 -23.27 -22.75 4.83
N PRO A 83 -22.66 -22.09 5.84
CA PRO A 83 -21.41 -21.38 5.65
C PRO A 83 -20.30 -22.27 5.04
N PRO A 84 -19.36 -21.70 4.27
CA PRO A 84 -18.30 -22.47 3.63
C PRO A 84 -17.36 -23.14 4.65
N GLU A 85 -16.95 -24.38 4.36
CA GLU A 85 -15.97 -25.12 5.15
C GLU A 85 -14.72 -25.41 4.33
N ARG A 86 -13.54 -25.19 4.92
CA ARG A 86 -12.26 -25.44 4.27
C ARG A 86 -11.80 -26.87 4.56
N LEU A 87 -11.54 -27.62 3.50
CA LEU A 87 -11.03 -28.99 3.56
C LEU A 87 -9.50 -29.01 3.74
N PRO A 88 -8.91 -30.14 4.21
CA PRO A 88 -7.46 -30.25 4.42
C PRO A 88 -6.61 -30.08 3.15
N ASN A 89 -7.18 -30.36 1.97
CA ASN A 89 -6.53 -30.16 0.68
C ASN A 89 -6.54 -28.70 0.20
N GLY A 90 -7.26 -27.81 0.91
CA GLY A 90 -7.39 -26.40 0.56
C GLY A 90 -8.66 -26.06 -0.22
N ASP A 91 -9.47 -27.03 -0.60
CA ASP A 91 -10.76 -26.80 -1.26
C ASP A 91 -11.80 -26.27 -0.27
N ILE A 92 -12.86 -25.68 -0.81
CA ILE A 92 -14.00 -25.18 -0.04
C ILE A 92 -15.26 -25.96 -0.43
N ILE A 93 -15.96 -26.49 0.57
CA ILE A 93 -17.27 -27.12 0.39
C ILE A 93 -18.37 -26.20 0.92
N ILE A 94 -19.46 -26.08 0.16
CA ILE A 94 -20.68 -25.37 0.56
C ILE A 94 -21.83 -26.38 0.52
N ARG A 95 -22.37 -26.73 1.70
CA ARG A 95 -23.40 -27.77 1.84
C ARG A 95 -24.79 -27.16 1.78
N ARG A 96 -25.74 -27.82 1.09
CA ARG A 96 -27.15 -27.45 1.15
C ARG A 96 -27.75 -27.84 2.50
N LYS A 97 -28.66 -27.00 3.03
CA LYS A 97 -29.45 -27.26 4.23
C LYS A 97 -30.55 -28.27 3.95
N ASP A 98 -31.28 -28.06 2.86
CA ASP A 98 -32.36 -28.94 2.43
C ASP A 98 -31.93 -29.75 1.20
N PRO A 99 -32.18 -31.08 1.20
CA PRO A 99 -31.90 -31.93 0.05
C PRO A 99 -32.79 -31.54 -1.14
N PRO A 100 -32.29 -31.62 -2.39
CA PRO A 100 -33.12 -31.39 -3.57
C PRO A 100 -34.28 -32.39 -3.62
N GLU A 101 -35.47 -31.92 -3.98
CA GLU A 101 -36.69 -32.74 -4.07
C GLU A 101 -36.66 -33.75 -5.22
N ASP A 102 -35.77 -33.55 -6.20
CA ASP A 102 -35.60 -34.46 -7.34
C ASP A 102 -34.13 -34.90 -7.43
N PRO A 103 -33.82 -36.19 -7.19
CA PRO A 103 -32.51 -36.72 -7.52
C PRO A 103 -32.45 -36.81 -9.05
N MET A 104 -32.08 -35.72 -9.72
CA MET A 104 -31.90 -35.76 -11.17
C MET A 104 -30.92 -36.88 -11.51
N ASP A 105 -31.42 -37.92 -12.20
CA ASP A 105 -30.67 -38.94 -12.92
C ASP A 105 -29.80 -38.24 -13.96
N GLY A 106 -28.64 -37.75 -13.53
CA GLY A 106 -27.61 -37.23 -14.40
C GLY A 106 -26.91 -38.38 -15.09
N GLU A 107 -27.54 -38.98 -16.10
CA GLU A 107 -26.79 -39.67 -17.14
C GLU A 107 -25.90 -38.62 -17.80
N ILE A 108 -24.63 -38.58 -17.38
CA ILE A 108 -23.58 -37.86 -18.12
C ILE A 108 -23.35 -38.72 -19.37
N GLU A 109 -23.98 -38.36 -20.49
CA GLU A 109 -23.58 -38.87 -21.79
C GLU A 109 -22.13 -38.39 -22.03
N ILE A 110 -21.20 -39.35 -21.95
CA ILE A 110 -19.77 -39.18 -22.23
C ILE A 110 -19.45 -39.50 -23.68
#